data_AF-A0A2Z3JIR6-F1
#
_entry.id   AF-A0A2Z3JIR6-F1
#
_cell.length_a   1.000
_cell.length_b   1.000
_cell.length_c   1.000
_cell.angle_alpha   90.00
_cell.angle_beta   90.00
_cell.angle_gamma   90.00
#
_symmetry.space_group_name_H-M   'P 1'
#
loop_
_entity.id
_entity.type
_entity.pdbx_description
1 polymer ?
#
loop_
_entity_poly.entity_id
_entity_poly.type
_entity_poly.pdbx_seq_one_letter_code
_entity_poly.pdbx_strand_id
1 'polypeptide(L)' 'MWVGGHTHRPLLRTLEGWQLLNPGSVGMPFEQRNGAYLNVARAGYLLMDEVPDGWSIQFRRRAYPARQIREGLR' A
#
# COMPACT_ATOMS: atom_id res chain seq x y z
N MET A 1 -12.34 8.17 -10.73
CA MET A 1 -11.47 7.65 -9.66
C MET A 1 -10.02 7.89 -10.07
N TRP A 2 -9.15 8.24 -9.12
CA TRP A 2 -7.71 8.42 -9.34
C TRP A 2 -6.92 7.43 -8.48
N VAL A 3 -6.00 6.70 -9.11
CA VAL A 3 -5.10 5.77 -8.41
C VAL A 3 -3.68 6.31 -8.51
N GLY A 4 -3.15 6.75 -7.37
CA GLY A 4 -1.78 7.21 -7.23
C GLY A 4 -0.91 6.22 -6.48
N GLY A 5 0.37 6.55 -6.33
CA GLY A 5 1.35 5.78 -5.55
C GLY A 5 2.29 6.72 -4.81
N HIS A 6 3.59 6.45 -4.86
CA HIS A 6 4.69 7.33 -4.42
C HIS A 6 4.81 7.61 -2.91
N THR A 7 3.72 7.91 -2.19
CA THR A 7 3.77 8.18 -0.74
C THR A 7 4.00 6.93 0.11
N HIS A 8 3.80 5.76 -0.49
CA HIS A 8 3.90 4.42 0.12
C HIS A 8 2.91 4.19 1.28
N ARG A 9 1.90 5.05 1.42
CA ARG A 9 0.86 4.92 2.44
C ARG A 9 -0.48 4.58 1.79
N PRO A 10 -1.23 3.60 2.31
CA PRO A 10 -2.55 3.31 1.81
C PRO A 10 -3.47 4.52 2.03
N LEU A 11 -4.24 4.87 1.01
CA LEU A 11 -5.19 5.98 1.05
C LEU A 11 -6.46 5.57 0.32
N LEU A 12 -7.60 5.84 0.94
CA LEU A 12 -8.90 5.89 0.29
C LEU A 12 -9.60 7.14 0.84
N ARG A 13 -9.84 8.13 -0.01
CA ARG A 13 -10.49 9.38 0.37
C ARG A 13 -11.39 9.87 -0.76
N THR A 14 -12.52 10.47 -0.38
CA THR A 14 -13.40 11.19 -1.31
C THR A 14 -13.16 12.70 -1.18
N LEU A 15 -13.01 13.38 -2.32
CA LEU A 15 -12.87 14.83 -2.41
C LEU A 15 -13.64 15.32 -3.64
N GLU A 16 -14.65 16.19 -3.45
CA GLU A 16 -15.43 16.77 -4.55
C GLU A 16 -15.99 15.72 -5.54
N GLY A 17 -16.50 14.60 -5.02
CA GLY A 17 -17.02 13.50 -5.83
C GLY A 17 -15.96 12.58 -6.44
N TRP A 18 -14.68 12.94 -6.37
CA TRP A 18 -13.58 12.07 -6.79
C TRP A 18 -13.15 11.13 -5.67
N GLN A 19 -13.00 9.84 -5.98
CA GLN A 19 -12.27 8.90 -5.13
C GLN A 19 -10.77 8.93 -5.47
N LEU A 20 -9.96 9.18 -4.46
CA LEU A 20 -8.50 9.14 -4.48
C LEU A 20 -8.01 7.88 -3.77
N LEU A 21 -7.22 7.07 -4.47
CA LEU A 21 -6.68 5.81 -3.99
C LEU A 21 -5.16 5.81 -4.01
N ASN A 22 -4.56 5.15 -3.03
CA ASN A 22 -3.16 4.80 -3.02
C ASN A 22 -3.02 3.38 -2.46
N PRO A 23 -2.43 2.41 -3.19
CA PRO A 23 -2.28 1.03 -2.72
C PRO A 23 -1.27 0.89 -1.57
N GLY A 24 -0.47 1.92 -1.30
CA GLY A 24 0.70 1.85 -0.44
C GLY A 24 1.93 1.46 -1.24
N SER A 25 2.75 0.55 -0.72
CA SER A 25 3.97 0.10 -1.37
C SER A 25 4.20 -1.39 -1.15
N VAL A 26 4.53 -2.08 -2.23
CA VAL A 26 4.91 -3.50 -2.21
C VAL A 26 6.33 -3.65 -1.64
N GLY A 27 7.29 -2.88 -2.16
CA GLY A 27 8.71 -3.04 -1.84
C GLY A 27 9.24 -2.14 -0.72
N MET A 28 8.63 -0.97 -0.49
CA MET A 28 9.07 -0.03 0.54
C MET A 28 7.95 0.53 1.43
N PRO A 29 7.10 -0.32 2.02
CA PRO A 29 6.14 0.11 3.02
C PRO A 29 6.88 0.49 4.31
N PHE A 30 6.38 1.51 5.01
CA PHE A 30 7.01 1.99 6.23
C PHE A 30 5.99 2.35 7.31
N GLU A 31 6.46 2.34 8.56
CA GLU A 31 5.71 2.81 9.73
C GLU A 31 6.58 3.77 10.53
N GLN A 32 5.96 4.75 11.19
CA GLN A 32 6.65 5.62 12.13
C GLN A 32 6.61 4.96 13.52
N ARG A 33 7.77 4.68 14.11
CA ARG A 33 7.90 4.12 15.46
C ARG A 33 8.97 4.90 16.23
N ASN A 34 8.63 5.42 17.41
CA ASN A 34 9.53 6.19 18.27
C ASN A 34 10.26 7.32 17.52
N GLY A 35 9.54 8.06 16.67
CA GLY A 35 10.10 9.17 15.88
C GLY A 35 10.86 8.77 14.61
N ALA A 36 11.12 7.49 14.37
CA ALA A 36 11.84 7.00 13.19
C ALA A 36 10.91 6.33 12.17
N TYR A 37 11.25 6.40 10.88
CA TYR A 37 10.58 5.64 9.83
C TYR A 37 11.29 4.30 9.62
N LEU A 38 10.54 3.21 9.77
CA LEU A 38 11.04 1.85 9.62
C LEU A 38 10.36 1.17 8.45
N ASN A 39 11.15 0.60 7.54
CA ASN A 39 10.62 -0.31 6.54
C ASN A 39 10.09 -1.56 7.26
N VAL A 40 8.82 -1.88 7.00
CA VAL A 40 8.19 -3.08 7.56
C VAL A 40 8.24 -4.18 6.52
N ALA A 41 8.63 -5.38 6.92
CA ALA A 41 8.73 -6.57 6.07
C ALA A 41 7.36 -7.12 5.63
N ARG A 42 6.50 -6.24 5.10
CA ARG A 42 5.10 -6.50 4.77
C ARG A 42 4.65 -5.65 3.59
N ALA A 43 4.56 -6.25 2.42
CA ALA A 43 4.05 -5.61 1.21
C ALA A 43 2.61 -5.13 1.41
N GLY A 44 2.31 -3.93 0.90
CA GLY A 44 0.96 -3.36 0.82
C GLY A 44 0.51 -3.21 -0.62
N TYR A 45 -0.73 -3.61 -0.88
CA TYR A 45 -1.40 -3.46 -2.17
C TYR A 45 -2.92 -3.36 -1.95
N LEU A 46 -3.67 -3.17 -3.02
CA LEU A 46 -5.13 -3.27 -2.97
C LEU A 46 -5.63 -4.20 -4.09
N LEU A 47 -6.82 -4.76 -3.87
CA LEU A 47 -7.63 -5.40 -4.89
C LEU A 47 -8.80 -4.47 -5.20
N MET A 48 -9.17 -4.42 -6.48
CA MET A 48 -10.35 -3.69 -6.97
C MET A 48 -11.19 -4.66 -7.75
N ASP A 49 -12.42 -4.85 -7.30
CA ASP A 49 -13.42 -5.62 -8.02
C ASP A 49 -14.44 -4.64 -8.60
N GLU A 50 -14.71 -4.76 -9.90
CA GLU A 50 -15.78 -4.01 -10.53
C GLU A 50 -17.12 -4.55 -10.03
N VAL A 51 -18.03 -3.65 -9.66
CA VAL A 51 -19.39 -3.96 -9.20
C VAL A 51 -20.38 -3.04 -9.92
N PRO A 52 -21.69 -3.36 -9.99
CA PRO A 52 -22.65 -2.60 -10.80
C PRO A 52 -22.63 -1.08 -10.59
N ASP A 53 -22.36 -0.63 -9.36
CA ASP A 53 -22.36 0.80 -8.98
C ASP A 53 -20.95 1.39 -8.78
N GLY A 54 -19.90 0.73 -9.28
CA GLY A 54 -18.53 1.24 -9.23
C GLY A 54 -17.48 0.18 -8.89
N TRP A 55 -16.73 0.41 -7.81
CA TRP A 55 -15.59 -0.43 -7.44
C TRP A 55 -15.63 -0.80 -5.95
N SER A 56 -15.51 -2.09 -5.66
CA SER A 56 -15.22 -2.60 -4.32
C SER A 56 -13.70 -2.60 -4.10
N ILE A 57 -13.24 -1.96 -3.03
CA ILE A 57 -11.80 -1.77 -2.75
C ILE A 57 -11.40 -2.54 -1.51
N GLN A 58 -10.36 -3.38 -1.61
CA GLN A 58 -9.82 -4.13 -0.48
C GLN A 58 -8.32 -3.91 -0.34
N PHE A 59 -7.90 -3.26 0.75
CA PHE A 59 -6.49 -3.18 1.10
C PHE A 59 -5.97 -4.52 1.64
N ARG A 60 -4.87 -4.98 1.07
CA ARG A 60 -4.22 -6.24 1.43
C ARG A 60 -2.79 -5.98 1.85
N ARG A 61 -2.34 -6.82 2.77
CA ARG A 61 -0.99 -6.80 3.30
C ARG A 61 -0.43 -8.21 3.41
N ARG A 62 0.83 -8.41 3.05
CA ARG A 62 1.47 -9.72 3.12
C ARG A 62 2.90 -9.62 3.65
N ALA A 63 3.20 -10.34 4.72
CA ALA A 63 4.55 -10.46 5.24
C ALA A 63 5.47 -11.16 4.22
N TYR A 64 6.73 -10.74 4.13
CA TYR A 64 7.72 -11.35 3.25
C TYR A 64 9.05 -11.57 4.00
N PRO A 65 9.89 -12.53 3.57
CA PRO A 65 11.12 -12.87 4.29
C PRO A 65 12.24 -11.85 4.03
N ALA A 66 12.17 -10.67 4.65
CA ALA A 66 13.11 -9.58 4.42
C ALA A 66 14.58 -9.95 4.64
N ARG A 67 14.88 -10.87 5.57
CA ARG A 67 16.25 -11.36 5.80
C ARG A 67 16.80 -12.08 4.57
N GLN A 68 16.01 -13.00 3.98
CA GLN A 68 16.42 -13.76 2.80
C GLN A 68 16.64 -12.84 1.59
N ILE A 69 15.75 -11.85 1.39
CA ILE A 69 15.90 -10.85 0.32
C ILE A 69 17.21 -10.08 0.50
N ARG A 70 17.49 -9.60 1.72
CA ARG A 70 18.72 -8.86 2.02
C ARG A 70 19.98 -9.71 1.82
N GLU A 71 19.93 -10.99 2.15
CA GLU A 71 21.05 -11.93 1.96
C GLU A 71 21.29 -12.23 0.48
N GLY A 72 20.25 -12.29 -0.35
CA GLY A 72 20.37 -12.50 -1.80
C GLY A 72 20.77 -11.27 -2.61
N LEU A 73 20.88 -10.10 -2.00
CA LEU A 73 21.39 -8.86 -2.63
C LEU A 73 22.90 -8.65 -2.39
N ARG A 74 23.56 -9.58 -1.69
CA ARG A 74 25.00 -9.54 -1.40
C ARG A 74 25.82 -10.24 -2.46
#